data_AF-A0A7Y1YST4-F1
#
_entry.id   AF-A0A7Y1YST4-F1
#
_cell.length_a   1.000
_cell.length_b   1.000
_cell.length_c   1.000
_cell.angle_alpha   90.00
_cell.angle_beta   90.00
_cell.angle_gamma   90.00
#
_symmetry.space_group_name_H-M   'P 1'
#
loop_
_entity.id
_entity.type
_entity.pdbx_description
1 polymer ?
#
loop_
_entity_poly.entity_id
_entity_poly.type
_entity_poly.pdbx_seq_one_letter_code
_entity_poly.pdbx_strand_id
1 'polypeptide(L)'
;MRHSRTRTPKSRTDLGSLLLTMSLLILPLVNTKHNFSFLFDFLGRFHPVIVHFPIVLILATVILEWLFGTFKGPIGLVILRMSYNWSLYTAVVSALLGYMLYRSGDYGGQLIEYHMWSGITVAVLMIWIGNFRRRYKKTHRWRWRQMSRGLLLTAAVLVIITGHQGGSLTHGPEFITEPLTRARHARQMAATDAQKNPEGMEIYRQILLPAFQQKCLKCHNAQNAKSDLDLSSYEALRAGGKSLKPMIVEGKPEESELLRRVTLPVKHEDYMPPDGKPPLLPAEVRILANWIKQGAVEIDTLGSLTEDDTLNAMLDTYLSNIAQTQVAKQAQRLHRLKTGPKLIRMALDLGLEIRPDESVDSAFYTVSMQFPPKIITDETLAALMPYKDYFSKLSLV
;
A
#
# COMPACT_ATOMS: atom_id res chain seq x y z
N MET A 1 -0.84 -66.29 33.72
CA MET A 1 -0.53 -64.86 33.48
C MET A 1 0.14 -64.70 32.11
N ARG A 2 -0.60 -64.22 31.09
CA ARG A 2 -0.03 -63.90 29.77
C ARG A 2 -0.27 -62.41 29.53
N HIS A 3 0.77 -61.60 29.72
CA HIS A 3 0.73 -60.18 29.41
C HIS A 3 0.63 -59.98 27.91
N SER A 4 -0.55 -59.62 27.40
CA SER A 4 -0.71 -59.11 26.04
C SER A 4 -0.08 -57.72 25.95
N ARG A 5 1.14 -57.64 25.41
CA ARG A 5 1.73 -56.36 24.98
C ARG A 5 0.91 -55.84 23.80
N THR A 6 0.00 -54.91 24.06
CA THR A 6 -0.64 -54.09 23.05
C THR A 6 0.43 -53.21 22.40
N ARG A 7 0.83 -53.55 21.17
CA ARG A 7 1.67 -52.67 20.34
C ARG A 7 0.90 -51.38 20.08
N THR A 8 1.39 -50.27 20.63
CA THR A 8 0.90 -48.94 20.27
C THR A 8 1.19 -48.68 18.79
N PRO A 9 0.21 -48.21 17.99
CA PRO A 9 0.46 -47.93 16.59
C PRO A 9 1.41 -46.72 16.49
N LYS A 10 2.64 -46.96 16.03
CA LYS A 10 3.65 -45.94 15.75
C LYS A 10 3.00 -44.87 14.86
N SER A 11 2.90 -43.64 15.36
CA SER A 11 2.31 -42.54 14.62
C SER A 11 3.22 -42.13 13.46
N ARG A 12 3.12 -42.82 12.32
CA ARG A 12 3.73 -42.33 11.07
C ARG A 12 3.12 -40.96 10.80
N THR A 13 3.91 -39.90 11.00
CA THR A 13 3.71 -38.63 10.30
C THR A 13 3.55 -38.94 8.83
N ASP A 14 2.60 -38.28 8.19
CA ASP A 14 2.32 -38.47 6.77
C ASP A 14 3.55 -37.96 6.01
N LEU A 15 4.39 -38.89 5.53
CA LEU A 15 5.71 -38.58 4.96
C LEU A 15 5.61 -37.51 3.86
N GLY A 16 4.53 -37.52 3.09
CA GLY A 16 4.26 -36.50 2.07
C GLY A 16 4.03 -35.09 2.62
N SER A 17 3.43 -34.94 3.80
CA SER A 17 3.26 -33.61 4.43
C SER A 17 4.59 -33.04 4.92
N LEU A 18 5.46 -33.89 5.46
CA LEU A 18 6.81 -33.50 5.88
C LEU A 18 7.65 -33.08 4.67
N LEU A 19 7.62 -33.87 3.60
CA LEU A 19 8.31 -33.53 2.35
C LEU A 19 7.81 -32.20 1.78
N LEU A 20 6.49 -32.00 1.68
CA LEU A 20 5.92 -30.75 1.16
C LEU A 20 6.30 -29.54 2.03
N THR A 21 6.28 -29.67 3.37
CA THR A 21 6.75 -28.61 4.27
C THR A 21 8.23 -28.29 4.05
N MET A 22 9.09 -29.31 3.96
CA MET A 22 10.52 -29.12 3.70
C MET A 22 10.75 -28.46 2.34
N SER A 23 10.06 -28.91 1.29
CA SER A 23 10.14 -28.29 -0.04
C SER A 23 9.76 -26.81 -0.01
N LEU A 24 8.66 -26.44 0.64
CA LEU A 24 8.23 -25.04 0.74
C LEU A 24 9.19 -24.17 1.55
N LEU A 25 9.79 -24.70 2.62
CA LEU A 25 10.75 -23.95 3.44
C LEU A 25 12.13 -23.82 2.79
N ILE A 26 12.54 -24.79 1.98
CA ILE A 26 13.82 -24.77 1.25
C ILE A 26 13.72 -23.92 -0.01
N LEU A 27 12.53 -23.83 -0.64
CA LEU A 27 12.31 -23.12 -1.91
C LEU A 27 12.97 -21.72 -1.95
N PRO A 28 12.80 -20.85 -0.94
CA PRO A 28 13.38 -19.51 -0.95
C PRO A 28 14.90 -19.48 -0.77
N LEU A 29 15.47 -20.56 -0.20
CA LEU A 29 16.90 -20.68 0.08
C LEU A 29 17.70 -21.15 -1.15
N VAL A 30 17.00 -21.60 -2.20
CA VAL A 30 17.63 -22.04 -3.45
C VAL A 30 18.10 -20.82 -4.24
N ASN A 31 19.34 -20.41 -4.01
CA ASN A 31 19.98 -19.30 -4.69
C ASN A 31 20.61 -19.75 -6.02
N THR A 32 19.80 -19.90 -7.06
CA THR A 32 20.30 -20.13 -8.41
C THR A 32 20.17 -18.85 -9.24
N LYS A 33 21.27 -18.32 -9.80
CA LYS A 33 21.23 -17.19 -10.74
C LYS A 33 20.85 -17.67 -12.16
N HIS A 34 19.69 -18.31 -12.30
CA HIS A 34 19.21 -18.75 -13.61
C HIS A 34 18.18 -17.77 -14.16
N ASN A 35 18.31 -17.47 -15.46
CA ASN A 35 17.23 -16.87 -16.25
C ASN A 35 16.09 -17.90 -16.29
N PHE A 36 15.00 -17.63 -15.57
CA PHE A 36 13.82 -18.49 -15.60
C PHE A 36 13.14 -18.42 -16.98
N SER A 37 12.39 -19.45 -17.34
CA SER A 37 11.70 -19.48 -18.63
C SER A 37 10.53 -18.49 -18.66
N PHE A 38 10.16 -18.01 -19.85
CA PHE A 38 8.99 -17.14 -20.06
C PHE A 38 7.72 -17.66 -19.33
N LEU A 39 7.49 -18.98 -19.38
CA LEU A 39 6.34 -19.60 -18.72
C LEU A 39 6.37 -19.43 -17.19
N PHE A 40 7.56 -19.45 -16.58
CA PHE A 40 7.72 -19.27 -15.14
C PHE A 40 7.30 -17.86 -14.71
N ASP A 41 7.81 -16.84 -15.40
CA ASP A 41 7.46 -15.44 -15.11
C ASP A 41 5.98 -15.17 -15.41
N PHE A 42 5.47 -15.73 -16.51
CA PHE A 42 4.06 -15.63 -16.88
C PHE A 42 3.14 -16.21 -15.80
N LEU A 43 3.47 -17.37 -15.25
CA LEU A 43 2.68 -18.00 -14.19
C LEU A 43 2.75 -17.19 -12.88
N GLY A 44 3.92 -16.65 -12.53
CA GLY A 44 4.07 -15.81 -11.34
C GLY A 44 3.10 -14.61 -11.31
N ARG A 45 2.82 -14.02 -12.47
CA ARG A 45 1.88 -12.90 -12.62
C ARG A 45 0.42 -13.22 -12.26
N PHE A 46 0.05 -14.50 -12.13
CA PHE A 46 -1.27 -14.90 -11.61
C PHE A 46 -1.37 -14.85 -10.08
N HIS A 47 -0.28 -14.60 -9.35
CA HIS A 47 -0.31 -14.55 -7.89
C HIS A 47 -1.37 -13.57 -7.33
N PRO A 48 -1.50 -12.31 -7.81
CA PRO A 48 -2.53 -11.39 -7.32
C PRO A 48 -3.97 -11.86 -7.61
N VAL A 49 -4.18 -12.67 -8.64
CA VAL A 49 -5.48 -13.27 -8.95
C VAL A 49 -5.83 -14.34 -7.91
N ILE A 50 -4.84 -15.16 -7.53
CA ILE A 50 -5.04 -16.31 -6.63
C ILE A 50 -5.03 -15.91 -5.14
N VAL A 51 -4.36 -14.82 -4.74
CA VAL A 51 -4.17 -14.46 -3.32
C VAL A 51 -5.47 -14.21 -2.54
N HIS A 52 -6.55 -13.82 -3.23
CA HIS A 52 -7.86 -13.59 -2.62
C HIS A 52 -8.50 -14.88 -2.07
N PHE A 53 -8.23 -16.02 -2.71
CA PHE A 53 -8.81 -17.30 -2.32
C PHE A 53 -8.34 -17.80 -0.94
N PRO A 54 -7.03 -17.96 -0.64
CA PRO A 54 -6.59 -18.41 0.68
C PRO A 54 -7.03 -17.46 1.80
N ILE A 55 -7.03 -16.13 1.59
CA ILE A 55 -7.50 -15.17 2.59
C ILE A 55 -8.96 -15.48 2.96
N VAL A 56 -9.86 -15.47 1.97
CA VAL A 56 -11.29 -15.66 2.22
C VAL A 56 -11.59 -17.07 2.75
N LEU A 57 -10.98 -18.11 2.17
CA LEU A 57 -11.26 -19.50 2.54
C LEU A 57 -10.77 -19.85 3.94
N ILE A 58 -9.62 -19.33 4.38
CA ILE A 58 -9.11 -19.56 5.74
C ILE A 58 -10.02 -18.89 6.77
N LEU A 59 -10.41 -17.63 6.53
CA LEU A 59 -11.33 -16.90 7.42
C LEU A 59 -12.72 -17.55 7.46
N ALA A 60 -13.25 -17.96 6.32
CA ALA A 60 -14.50 -18.72 6.25
C ALA A 60 -14.37 -20.07 6.98
N THR A 61 -13.24 -20.75 6.87
CA THR A 61 -12.99 -22.02 7.57
C THR A 61 -12.97 -21.86 9.09
N VAL A 62 -12.47 -20.73 9.62
CA VAL A 62 -12.63 -20.38 11.04
C VAL A 62 -14.11 -20.32 11.38
N ILE A 63 -14.90 -19.53 10.67
CA ILE A 63 -16.34 -19.40 10.97
C ILE A 63 -17.05 -20.77 10.94
N LEU A 64 -16.81 -21.55 9.88
CA LEU A 64 -17.40 -22.88 9.70
C LEU A 64 -16.98 -23.89 10.78
N GLU A 65 -15.74 -23.83 11.28
CA GLU A 65 -15.25 -24.72 12.35
C GLU A 65 -15.95 -24.45 13.69
N TRP A 66 -16.38 -23.22 13.95
CA TRP A 66 -17.17 -22.90 15.15
C TRP A 66 -18.66 -23.19 14.95
N LEU A 67 -19.20 -23.00 13.75
CA LEU A 67 -20.60 -23.30 13.43
C LEU A 67 -20.89 -24.81 13.38
N PHE A 68 -20.01 -25.59 12.75
CA PHE A 68 -20.23 -27.02 12.45
C PHE A 68 -19.29 -27.97 13.20
N GLY A 69 -18.31 -27.46 13.93
CA GLY A 69 -17.30 -28.32 14.57
C GLY A 69 -17.79 -29.07 15.80
N THR A 70 -18.82 -28.57 16.51
CA THR A 70 -19.37 -29.17 17.74
C THR A 70 -20.55 -30.10 17.47
N PHE A 71 -21.44 -29.80 16.52
CA PHE A 71 -22.58 -30.64 16.15
C PHE A 71 -23.11 -30.23 14.76
N LYS A 72 -23.81 -31.18 14.10
CA LYS A 72 -24.82 -31.08 13.00
C LYS A 72 -24.43 -31.64 11.63
N GLY A 73 -25.31 -32.55 11.15
CA GLY A 73 -25.63 -32.92 9.75
C GLY A 73 -24.52 -33.46 8.84
N PRO A 74 -24.77 -34.49 8.00
CA PRO A 74 -23.78 -34.98 7.04
C PRO A 74 -23.29 -33.88 6.07
N ILE A 75 -24.17 -32.95 5.69
CA ILE A 75 -23.86 -31.82 4.79
C ILE A 75 -22.85 -30.85 5.43
N GLY A 76 -23.06 -30.46 6.69
CA GLY A 76 -22.17 -29.51 7.39
C GLY A 76 -20.73 -30.04 7.52
N LEU A 77 -20.58 -31.33 7.78
CA LEU A 77 -19.27 -32.00 7.82
C LEU A 77 -18.58 -32.05 6.45
N VAL A 78 -19.34 -32.20 5.37
CA VAL A 78 -18.81 -32.14 4.00
C VAL A 78 -18.34 -30.72 3.68
N ILE A 79 -19.15 -29.69 3.95
CA ILE A 79 -18.78 -28.28 3.75
C ILE A 79 -17.51 -27.94 4.53
N LEU A 80 -17.47 -28.29 5.81
CA LEU A 80 -16.29 -28.07 6.66
C LEU A 80 -15.06 -28.81 6.11
N ARG A 81 -15.21 -30.06 5.64
CA ARG A 81 -14.09 -30.80 5.03
C ARG A 81 -13.59 -30.11 3.77
N MET A 82 -14.50 -29.65 2.92
CA MET A 82 -14.17 -28.95 1.68
C MET A 82 -13.47 -27.62 1.96
N SER A 83 -13.93 -26.84 2.95
CA SER A 83 -13.32 -25.55 3.29
C SER A 83 -11.86 -25.69 3.73
N TYR A 84 -11.54 -26.67 4.57
CA TYR A 84 -10.14 -26.97 4.95
C TYR A 84 -9.28 -27.38 3.76
N ASN A 85 -9.81 -28.23 2.88
CA ASN A 85 -9.07 -28.73 1.72
C ASN A 85 -8.80 -27.62 0.70
N TRP A 86 -9.79 -26.80 0.40
CA TRP A 86 -9.65 -25.68 -0.52
C TRP A 86 -8.73 -24.60 0.06
N SER A 87 -8.83 -24.29 1.35
CA SER A 87 -7.90 -23.38 2.04
C SER A 87 -6.45 -23.85 1.94
N LEU A 88 -6.19 -25.15 2.11
CA LEU A 88 -4.86 -25.73 1.93
C LEU A 88 -4.39 -25.62 0.49
N TYR A 89 -5.22 -26.04 -0.47
CA TYR A 89 -4.87 -26.06 -1.89
C TYR A 89 -4.50 -24.66 -2.38
N THR A 90 -5.36 -23.67 -2.12
CA THR A 90 -5.15 -22.30 -2.60
C THR A 90 -3.99 -21.62 -1.88
N ALA A 91 -3.73 -21.92 -0.61
CA ALA A 91 -2.56 -21.38 0.11
C ALA A 91 -1.24 -21.90 -0.48
N VAL A 92 -1.15 -23.20 -0.79
CA VAL A 92 0.04 -23.78 -1.41
C VAL A 92 0.25 -23.23 -2.82
N VAL A 93 -0.79 -23.18 -3.65
CA VAL A 93 -0.71 -22.62 -5.01
C VAL A 93 -0.32 -21.14 -4.96
N SER A 94 -0.93 -20.35 -4.06
CA SER A 94 -0.59 -18.93 -3.89
C SER A 94 0.87 -18.72 -3.48
N ALA A 95 1.40 -19.55 -2.58
CA ALA A 95 2.79 -19.49 -2.15
C ALA A 95 3.78 -19.83 -3.27
N LEU A 96 3.45 -20.84 -4.09
CA LEU A 96 4.27 -21.21 -5.26
C LEU A 96 4.28 -20.10 -6.31
N LEU A 97 3.11 -19.60 -6.72
CA LEU A 97 3.02 -18.50 -7.69
C LEU A 97 3.67 -17.21 -7.14
N GLY A 98 3.53 -16.95 -5.84
CA GLY A 98 4.16 -15.80 -5.19
C GLY A 98 5.69 -15.90 -5.19
N TYR A 99 6.24 -17.10 -4.97
CA TYR A 99 7.67 -17.34 -5.13
C TYR A 99 8.12 -17.14 -6.58
N MET A 100 7.35 -17.61 -7.57
CA MET A 100 7.67 -17.38 -8.98
C MET A 100 7.73 -15.89 -9.30
N LEU A 101 6.78 -15.11 -8.79
CA LEU A 101 6.75 -13.66 -8.93
C LEU A 101 7.90 -12.97 -8.20
N TYR A 102 8.24 -13.39 -6.98
CA TYR A 102 9.40 -12.88 -6.24
C TYR A 102 10.71 -13.06 -7.04
N ARG A 103 10.83 -14.18 -7.76
CA ARG A 103 12.01 -14.52 -8.55
C ARG A 103 12.12 -13.79 -9.89
N SER A 104 11.07 -13.10 -10.36
CA SER A 104 11.17 -12.25 -11.56
C SER A 104 12.06 -11.03 -11.34
N GLY A 105 12.25 -10.61 -10.08
CA GLY A 105 13.06 -9.44 -9.72
C GLY A 105 12.35 -8.09 -9.92
N ASP A 106 11.06 -8.10 -10.27
CA ASP A 106 10.25 -6.89 -10.44
C ASP A 106 10.06 -6.10 -9.13
N TYR A 107 10.26 -6.76 -7.99
CA TYR A 107 10.09 -6.21 -6.67
C TYR A 107 11.24 -6.63 -5.75
N GLY A 108 11.66 -5.76 -4.84
CA GLY A 108 12.78 -6.01 -3.91
C GLY A 108 12.60 -5.31 -2.57
N GLY A 109 13.45 -5.65 -1.61
CA GLY A 109 13.47 -5.06 -0.26
C GLY A 109 12.89 -5.95 0.83
N GLN A 110 13.10 -5.54 2.08
CA GLN A 110 12.81 -6.34 3.26
C GLN A 110 11.31 -6.69 3.42
N LEU A 111 10.42 -5.77 3.01
CA LEU A 111 8.98 -5.99 3.08
C LEU A 111 8.53 -7.19 2.23
N ILE A 112 9.18 -7.41 1.07
CA ILE A 112 8.82 -8.54 0.21
C ILE A 112 9.30 -9.86 0.75
N GLU A 113 10.47 -9.87 1.40
CA GLU A 113 10.96 -11.06 2.10
C GLU A 113 10.01 -11.43 3.23
N TYR A 114 9.55 -10.43 4.00
CA TYR A 114 8.54 -10.65 5.04
C TYR A 114 7.22 -11.18 4.48
N HIS A 115 6.72 -10.60 3.37
CA HIS A 115 5.50 -11.07 2.71
C HIS A 115 5.63 -12.50 2.17
N MET A 116 6.77 -12.83 1.56
CA MET A 116 7.04 -14.18 1.05
C MET A 116 7.09 -15.20 2.20
N TRP A 117 7.85 -14.92 3.25
CA TRP A 117 7.98 -15.83 4.39
C TRP A 117 6.67 -15.99 5.16
N SER A 118 5.89 -14.92 5.33
CA SER A 118 4.57 -15.00 5.97
C SER A 118 3.60 -15.83 5.13
N GLY A 119 3.57 -15.67 3.81
CA GLY A 119 2.79 -16.49 2.89
C GLY A 119 3.15 -17.99 2.91
N ILE A 120 4.45 -18.31 2.89
CA ILE A 120 4.93 -19.71 3.02
C ILE A 120 4.53 -20.29 4.37
N THR A 121 4.64 -19.50 5.44
CA THR A 121 4.24 -19.93 6.79
C THR A 121 2.75 -20.24 6.85
N VAL A 122 1.88 -19.44 6.22
CA VAL A 122 0.45 -19.75 6.10
C VAL A 122 0.22 -21.09 5.41
N ALA A 123 0.89 -21.36 4.28
CA ALA A 123 0.77 -22.62 3.57
C ALA A 123 1.22 -23.83 4.43
N VAL A 124 2.33 -23.68 5.15
CA VAL A 124 2.84 -24.71 6.09
C VAL A 124 1.84 -24.94 7.23
N LEU A 125 1.29 -23.90 7.84
CA LEU A 125 0.27 -24.02 8.88
C LEU A 125 -0.94 -24.82 8.38
N MET A 126 -1.42 -24.55 7.16
CA MET A 126 -2.53 -25.29 6.56
C MET A 126 -2.23 -26.78 6.37
N ILE A 127 -1.00 -27.15 6.00
CA ILE A 127 -0.56 -28.56 5.91
C ILE A 127 -0.66 -29.23 7.29
N TRP A 128 -0.17 -28.57 8.34
CA TRP A 128 -0.16 -29.12 9.70
C TRP A 128 -1.55 -29.19 10.34
N ILE A 129 -2.42 -28.21 10.06
CA ILE A 129 -3.85 -28.24 10.43
C ILE A 129 -4.51 -29.49 9.84
N GLY A 130 -4.27 -29.77 8.55
CA GLY A 130 -4.77 -30.99 7.88
C GLY A 130 -4.29 -32.27 8.56
N ASN A 131 -3.02 -32.33 8.96
CA ASN A 131 -2.43 -33.46 9.67
C ASN A 131 -3.07 -33.70 11.05
N PHE A 132 -3.28 -32.65 11.84
CA PHE A 132 -3.92 -32.78 13.15
C PHE A 132 -5.39 -33.14 13.04
N ARG A 133 -6.12 -32.64 12.03
CA ARG A 133 -7.49 -33.08 11.75
C ARG A 133 -7.55 -34.56 11.38
N ARG A 134 -6.65 -35.07 10.53
CA ARG A 134 -6.56 -36.51 10.21
C ARG A 134 -6.29 -37.34 11.46
N ARG A 135 -5.40 -36.88 12.34
CA ARG A 135 -5.11 -37.55 13.63
C ARG A 135 -6.29 -37.52 14.59
N TYR A 136 -7.02 -36.39 14.68
CA TYR A 136 -8.25 -36.29 15.47
C TYR A 136 -9.27 -37.32 14.97
N LYS A 137 -9.54 -37.42 13.67
CA LYS A 137 -10.47 -38.43 13.12
C LYS A 137 -10.08 -39.87 13.46
N LYS A 138 -8.77 -40.20 13.41
CA LYS A 138 -8.29 -41.56 13.73
C LYS A 138 -8.36 -41.91 15.21
N THR A 139 -8.08 -40.95 16.09
CA THR A 139 -7.88 -41.22 17.52
C THR A 139 -9.00 -40.69 18.42
N HIS A 140 -9.88 -39.85 17.89
CA HIS A 140 -10.92 -39.11 18.59
C HIS A 140 -10.44 -38.33 19.84
N ARG A 141 -9.13 -38.11 19.99
CA ARG A 141 -8.57 -37.39 21.14
C ARG A 141 -8.81 -35.89 20.99
N TRP A 142 -9.54 -35.31 21.94
CA TRP A 142 -9.88 -33.89 21.98
C TRP A 142 -8.68 -32.95 21.82
N ARG A 143 -7.50 -33.31 22.36
CA ARG A 143 -6.25 -32.53 22.19
C ARG A 143 -5.91 -32.21 20.74
N TRP A 144 -6.10 -33.16 19.81
CA TRP A 144 -5.73 -32.97 18.39
C TRP A 144 -6.68 -31.99 17.70
N ARG A 145 -7.95 -31.99 18.11
CA ARG A 145 -8.93 -31.01 17.66
C ARG A 145 -8.56 -29.61 18.15
N GLN A 146 -8.18 -29.46 19.42
CA GLN A 146 -7.76 -28.17 19.96
C GLN A 146 -6.48 -27.65 19.30
N MET A 147 -5.48 -28.50 19.06
CA MET A 147 -4.28 -28.12 18.31
C MET A 147 -4.62 -27.65 16.89
N SER A 148 -5.52 -28.35 16.18
CA SER A 148 -5.94 -27.92 14.85
C SER A 148 -6.68 -26.58 14.84
N ARG A 149 -7.47 -26.29 15.89
CA ARG A 149 -8.18 -25.02 16.06
C ARG A 149 -7.24 -23.88 16.40
N GLY A 150 -6.30 -24.11 17.31
CA GLY A 150 -5.25 -23.15 17.64
C GLY A 150 -4.46 -22.75 16.41
N LEU A 151 -3.95 -23.73 15.65
CA LEU A 151 -3.24 -23.43 14.40
C LEU A 151 -4.11 -22.73 13.35
N LEU A 152 -5.40 -23.05 13.26
CA LEU A 152 -6.30 -22.36 12.32
C LEU A 152 -6.49 -20.89 12.69
N LEU A 153 -6.61 -20.55 13.97
CA LEU A 153 -6.66 -19.16 14.43
C LEU A 153 -5.34 -18.44 14.15
N THR A 154 -4.22 -19.10 14.39
CA THR A 154 -2.90 -18.57 14.05
C THR A 154 -2.80 -18.28 12.54
N ALA A 155 -3.25 -19.22 11.70
CA ALA A 155 -3.27 -19.03 10.24
C ALA A 155 -4.20 -17.87 9.82
N ALA A 156 -5.34 -17.70 10.49
CA ALA A 156 -6.27 -16.60 10.23
C ALA A 156 -5.69 -15.23 10.58
N VAL A 157 -5.01 -15.11 11.73
CA VAL A 157 -4.30 -13.87 12.08
C VAL A 157 -3.17 -13.60 11.10
N LEU A 158 -2.37 -14.63 10.80
CA LEU A 158 -1.23 -14.50 9.91
C LEU A 158 -1.64 -14.15 8.47
N VAL A 159 -2.75 -14.70 7.96
CA VAL A 159 -3.21 -14.39 6.59
C VAL A 159 -3.69 -12.94 6.47
N ILE A 160 -4.25 -12.36 7.54
CA ILE A 160 -4.59 -10.92 7.58
C ILE A 160 -3.32 -10.08 7.53
N ILE A 161 -2.32 -10.41 8.34
CA ILE A 161 -1.01 -9.71 8.36
C ILE A 161 -0.33 -9.84 6.99
N THR A 162 -0.32 -11.04 6.40
CA THR A 162 0.25 -11.32 5.08
C THR A 162 -0.48 -10.53 3.99
N GLY A 163 -1.81 -10.46 4.06
CA GLY A 163 -2.63 -9.67 3.14
C GLY A 163 -2.37 -8.17 3.26
N HIS A 164 -2.20 -7.66 4.49
CA HIS A 164 -1.80 -6.27 4.71
C HIS A 164 -0.44 -5.97 4.09
N GLN A 165 0.57 -6.82 4.32
CA GLN A 165 1.89 -6.71 3.69
C GLN A 165 1.78 -6.72 2.15
N GLY A 166 0.93 -7.59 1.60
CA GLY A 166 0.67 -7.65 0.15
C GLY A 166 0.08 -6.34 -0.40
N GLY A 167 -0.90 -5.76 0.30
CA GLY A 167 -1.46 -4.46 -0.05
C GLY A 167 -0.46 -3.30 0.10
N SER A 168 0.43 -3.37 1.10
CA SER A 168 1.48 -2.37 1.30
C SER A 168 2.54 -2.40 0.18
N LEU A 169 2.78 -3.54 -0.46
CA LEU A 169 3.66 -3.64 -1.63
C LEU A 169 3.11 -2.90 -2.85
N THR A 170 1.78 -2.82 -3.01
CA THR A 170 1.14 -2.17 -4.18
C THR A 170 0.73 -0.72 -3.91
N HIS A 171 0.32 -0.41 -2.68
CA HIS A 171 -0.26 0.88 -2.33
C HIS A 171 0.60 1.72 -1.38
N GLY A 172 1.71 1.18 -0.88
CA GLY A 172 2.60 1.84 0.08
C GLY A 172 2.33 1.42 1.54
N PRO A 173 3.32 1.58 2.43
CA PRO A 173 3.29 1.06 3.80
C PRO A 173 2.15 1.65 4.63
N GLU A 174 1.87 2.94 4.45
CA GLU A 174 0.87 3.66 5.20
C GLU A 174 -0.53 3.60 4.56
N PHE A 175 -0.78 2.81 3.51
CA PHE A 175 -2.05 2.92 2.77
C PHE A 175 -3.32 2.83 3.66
N ILE A 176 -3.32 1.95 4.67
CA ILE A 176 -4.46 1.81 5.60
C ILE A 176 -4.51 2.96 6.62
N THR A 177 -3.36 3.49 7.01
CA THR A 177 -3.19 4.51 8.06
C THR A 177 -3.07 5.93 7.50
N GLU A 178 -2.93 6.08 6.19
CA GLU A 178 -2.70 7.35 5.49
C GLU A 178 -3.78 8.39 5.81
N PRO A 179 -5.09 8.05 5.85
CA PRO A 179 -6.09 9.04 6.22
C PRO A 179 -5.92 9.54 7.65
N LEU A 180 -5.50 8.66 8.57
CA LEU A 180 -5.30 8.98 9.99
C LEU A 180 -4.03 9.83 10.20
N THR A 181 -2.93 9.45 9.54
CA THR A 181 -1.67 10.20 9.60
C THR A 181 -1.86 11.58 8.96
N ARG A 182 -2.49 11.67 7.79
CA ARG A 182 -2.84 12.93 7.13
C ARG A 182 -3.73 13.80 8.02
N ALA A 183 -4.75 13.25 8.66
CA ALA A 183 -5.61 14.00 9.58
C ALA A 183 -4.86 14.50 10.82
N ARG A 184 -3.93 13.69 11.37
CA ARG A 184 -3.08 14.09 12.49
C ARG A 184 -2.12 15.21 12.08
N HIS A 185 -1.45 15.08 10.94
CA HIS A 185 -0.57 16.11 10.39
C HIS A 185 -1.33 17.39 10.08
N ALA A 186 -2.53 17.31 9.49
CA ALA A 186 -3.37 18.47 9.22
C ALA A 186 -3.81 19.17 10.52
N ARG A 187 -4.14 18.43 11.59
CA ARG A 187 -4.42 19.02 12.92
C ARG A 187 -3.19 19.66 13.54
N GLN A 188 -2.03 19.05 13.38
CA GLN A 188 -0.78 19.55 13.93
C GLN A 188 -0.31 20.82 13.19
N MET A 189 -0.48 20.84 11.86
CA MET A 189 -0.27 22.01 10.99
C MET A 189 -1.26 23.12 11.29
N ALA A 190 -2.56 22.83 11.44
CA ALA A 190 -3.56 23.82 11.83
C ALA A 190 -3.33 24.41 13.24
N ALA A 191 -2.70 23.65 14.14
CA ALA A 191 -2.28 24.13 15.45
C ALA A 191 -0.99 24.98 15.40
N THR A 192 -0.22 24.91 14.31
CA THR A 192 1.01 25.71 14.09
C THR A 192 0.79 26.90 13.16
N ASP A 193 -0.18 26.84 12.24
CA ASP A 193 -0.54 27.90 11.28
C ASP A 193 -1.20 29.14 11.93
N ALA A 194 -1.62 29.06 13.19
CA ALA A 194 -2.13 30.24 13.91
C ALA A 194 -1.01 31.23 14.28
N GLN A 195 0.28 30.87 14.14
CA GLN A 195 1.37 31.72 14.57
C GLN A 195 2.73 31.33 13.94
N LYS A 196 3.10 31.88 12.77
CA LYS A 196 4.51 32.15 12.42
C LYS A 196 4.71 32.99 11.14
N ASN A 197 5.65 33.93 11.25
CA ASN A 197 6.32 34.64 10.17
C ASN A 197 6.90 33.62 9.14
N PRO A 198 6.70 33.79 7.82
CA PRO A 198 7.23 32.89 6.81
C PRO A 198 8.74 32.62 6.91
N GLU A 199 9.51 33.60 7.41
CA GLU A 199 10.95 33.48 7.62
C GLU A 199 11.33 32.35 8.61
N GLY A 200 10.41 31.98 9.52
CA GLY A 200 10.64 30.95 10.54
C GLY A 200 10.28 29.52 10.11
N MET A 201 9.94 29.29 8.83
CA MET A 201 9.63 27.95 8.32
C MET A 201 10.89 27.14 8.01
N GLU A 202 10.91 25.88 8.43
CA GLU A 202 12.02 24.95 8.19
C GLU A 202 12.03 24.49 6.72
N ILE A 203 13.13 24.76 6.00
CA ILE A 203 13.25 24.51 4.56
C ILE A 203 13.09 23.02 4.26
N TYR A 204 13.85 22.16 4.93
CA TYR A 204 13.78 20.73 4.67
C TYR A 204 12.44 20.15 5.12
N ARG A 205 12.08 20.35 6.39
CA ARG A 205 10.97 19.64 7.04
C ARG A 205 9.59 20.12 6.59
N GLN A 206 9.43 21.43 6.36
CA GLN A 206 8.13 22.05 6.08
C GLN A 206 7.94 22.37 4.59
N ILE A 207 9.00 22.40 3.78
CA ILE A 207 8.91 22.70 2.34
C ILE A 207 9.34 21.51 1.47
N LEU A 208 10.58 21.06 1.57
CA LEU A 208 11.13 20.04 0.66
C LEU A 208 10.56 18.64 0.93
N LEU A 209 10.48 18.21 2.18
CA LEU A 209 9.98 16.88 2.54
C LEU A 209 8.50 16.67 2.11
N PRO A 210 7.56 17.61 2.34
CA PRO A 210 6.20 17.50 1.79
C PRO A 210 6.16 17.43 0.26
N ALA A 211 7.03 18.17 -0.44
CA ALA A 211 7.13 18.10 -1.89
C ALA A 211 7.60 16.70 -2.34
N PHE A 212 8.59 16.12 -1.66
CA PHE A 212 9.07 14.76 -1.91
C PHE A 212 8.01 13.70 -1.58
N GLN A 213 7.24 13.89 -0.50
CA GLN A 213 6.13 13.00 -0.13
C GLN A 213 5.10 12.90 -1.25
N GLN A 214 4.75 14.03 -1.87
CA GLN A 214 3.75 14.06 -2.93
C GLN A 214 4.28 13.51 -4.26
N LYS A 215 5.54 13.77 -4.59
CA LYS A 215 6.07 13.60 -5.96
C LYS A 215 7.05 12.43 -6.12
N CYS A 216 7.75 12.05 -5.05
CA CYS A 216 8.90 11.14 -5.09
C CYS A 216 8.70 9.85 -4.28
N LEU A 217 8.08 9.92 -3.10
CA LEU A 217 8.04 8.78 -2.16
C LEU A 217 7.22 7.58 -2.62
N LYS A 218 6.45 7.67 -3.71
CA LYS A 218 5.81 6.49 -4.30
C LYS A 218 6.82 5.45 -4.81
N CYS A 219 8.02 5.90 -5.18
CA CYS A 219 9.08 5.05 -5.77
C CYS A 219 10.44 5.16 -5.07
N HIS A 220 10.61 6.09 -4.12
CA HIS A 220 11.86 6.32 -3.40
C HIS A 220 11.59 6.38 -1.90
N ASN A 221 11.35 5.22 -1.30
CA ASN A 221 11.13 5.06 0.13
C ASN A 221 11.85 3.79 0.65
N ALA A 222 11.94 3.62 1.97
CA ALA A 222 12.62 2.49 2.59
C ALA A 222 12.16 1.09 2.12
N GLN A 223 10.93 0.95 1.63
CA GLN A 223 10.34 -0.34 1.23
C GLN A 223 10.31 -0.56 -0.30
N ASN A 224 10.24 0.52 -1.07
CA ASN A 224 10.30 0.55 -2.52
C ASN A 224 11.38 1.55 -2.92
N ALA A 225 12.63 1.16 -2.69
CA ALA A 225 13.81 1.96 -2.96
C ALA A 225 14.24 1.72 -4.41
N LYS A 226 13.50 2.28 -5.38
CA LYS A 226 13.93 2.16 -6.79
C LYS A 226 15.33 2.77 -6.90
N SER A 227 16.25 2.00 -7.44
CA SER A 227 17.69 2.33 -7.47
C SER A 227 18.33 2.51 -6.08
N ASP A 228 17.88 1.75 -5.08
CA ASP A 228 18.26 1.82 -3.65
C ASP A 228 18.23 3.24 -3.06
N LEU A 229 17.35 4.10 -3.57
CA LEU A 229 17.20 5.47 -3.07
C LEU A 229 15.96 5.61 -2.16
N ASP A 230 16.17 6.18 -0.98
CA ASP A 230 15.12 6.54 -0.02
C ASP A 230 15.16 8.04 0.28
N LEU A 231 14.02 8.72 0.12
CA LEU A 231 13.85 10.16 0.33
C LEU A 231 12.94 10.48 1.53
N SER A 232 12.60 9.47 2.35
CA SER A 232 11.60 9.59 3.41
C SER A 232 12.12 10.28 4.68
N SER A 233 13.44 10.33 4.89
CA SER A 233 14.09 11.03 5.99
C SER A 233 15.32 11.81 5.52
N TYR A 234 15.78 12.75 6.34
CA TYR A 234 17.01 13.50 6.06
C TYR A 234 18.22 12.58 5.98
N GLU A 235 18.35 11.62 6.92
CA GLU A 235 19.47 10.68 6.91
C GLU A 235 19.45 9.79 5.67
N ALA A 236 18.28 9.32 5.26
CA ALA A 236 18.11 8.49 4.06
C ALA A 236 18.47 9.26 2.78
N LEU A 237 18.00 10.50 2.66
CA LEU A 237 18.36 11.39 1.55
C LEU A 237 19.89 11.58 1.44
N ARG A 238 20.56 11.75 2.59
CA ARG A 238 22.01 11.94 2.66
C ARG A 238 22.79 10.65 2.34
N ALA A 239 22.23 9.48 2.63
CA ALA A 239 22.82 8.20 2.28
C ALA A 239 22.86 7.96 0.75
N GLY A 240 21.92 8.56 0.01
CA GLY A 240 21.84 8.46 -1.44
C GLY A 240 21.33 7.11 -1.94
N GLY A 241 21.62 6.77 -3.20
CA GLY A 241 21.21 5.52 -3.82
C GLY A 241 22.29 4.95 -4.75
N LYS A 242 21.91 4.12 -5.73
CA LYS A 242 22.85 3.44 -6.68
C LYS A 242 23.58 4.37 -7.66
N SER A 243 23.30 5.67 -7.64
CA SER A 243 24.04 6.60 -8.50
C SER A 243 25.52 6.61 -8.13
N LEU A 244 26.40 6.62 -9.14
CA LEU A 244 27.83 6.81 -8.93
C LEU A 244 28.17 8.24 -8.48
N LYS A 245 27.21 9.16 -8.58
CA LYS A 245 27.33 10.55 -8.15
C LYS A 245 26.66 10.75 -6.78
N PRO A 246 27.22 11.59 -5.90
CA PRO A 246 26.58 11.92 -4.64
C PRO A 246 25.18 12.49 -4.85
N MET A 247 24.25 12.07 -3.99
CA MET A 247 22.86 12.54 -4.06
C MET A 247 22.76 14.05 -3.83
N ILE A 248 23.51 14.53 -2.84
CA ILE A 248 23.71 15.93 -2.50
C ILE A 248 25.20 16.14 -2.27
N VAL A 249 25.73 17.20 -2.86
CA VAL A 249 27.07 17.72 -2.59
C VAL A 249 26.91 19.08 -1.92
N GLU A 250 27.27 19.15 -0.64
CA GLU A 250 27.15 20.37 0.16
C GLU A 250 27.86 21.55 -0.51
N GLY A 251 27.17 22.69 -0.60
CA GLY A 251 27.70 23.89 -1.23
C GLY A 251 27.73 23.86 -2.76
N LYS A 252 27.42 22.71 -3.38
CA LYS A 252 27.55 22.51 -4.83
C LYS A 252 26.29 21.92 -5.47
N PRO A 253 25.29 22.78 -5.74
CA PRO A 253 24.02 22.35 -6.35
C PRO A 253 24.21 21.66 -7.70
N GLU A 254 25.10 22.17 -8.54
CA GLU A 254 25.38 21.65 -9.89
C GLU A 254 26.03 20.25 -9.89
N GLU A 255 26.74 19.90 -8.80
CA GLU A 255 27.36 18.58 -8.64
C GLU A 255 26.41 17.56 -7.96
N SER A 256 25.23 18.01 -7.51
CA SER A 256 24.26 17.19 -6.78
C SER A 256 23.32 16.45 -7.74
N GLU A 257 23.32 15.12 -7.66
CA GLU A 257 22.53 14.28 -8.56
C GLU A 257 21.01 14.54 -8.43
N LEU A 258 20.53 14.86 -7.23
CA LEU A 258 19.13 15.21 -6.99
C LEU A 258 18.71 16.42 -7.84
N LEU A 259 19.48 17.51 -7.80
CA LEU A 259 19.14 18.73 -8.54
C LEU A 259 19.27 18.52 -10.04
N ARG A 260 20.29 17.79 -10.50
CA ARG A 260 20.44 17.41 -11.90
C ARG A 260 19.18 16.69 -12.40
N ARG A 261 18.72 15.64 -11.72
CA ARG A 261 17.60 14.81 -12.21
C ARG A 261 16.28 15.56 -12.32
N VAL A 262 16.02 16.51 -11.42
CA VAL A 262 14.77 17.30 -11.43
C VAL A 262 14.81 18.47 -12.42
N THR A 263 15.98 18.84 -12.93
CA THR A 263 16.16 19.93 -13.90
C THR A 263 16.40 19.45 -15.33
N LEU A 264 16.61 18.15 -15.54
CA LEU A 264 16.76 17.58 -16.88
C LEU A 264 15.51 17.83 -17.76
N PRO A 265 15.65 17.81 -19.09
CA PRO A 265 14.50 17.83 -19.98
C PRO A 265 13.56 16.65 -19.71
N VAL A 266 12.24 16.88 -19.72
CA VAL A 266 11.22 15.86 -19.36
C VAL A 266 11.38 14.55 -20.14
N LYS A 267 11.82 14.63 -21.41
CA LYS A 267 12.03 13.45 -22.28
C LYS A 267 13.33 12.68 -22.01
N HIS A 268 14.17 13.15 -21.09
CA HIS A 268 15.44 12.52 -20.78
C HIS A 268 15.22 11.27 -19.90
N GLU A 269 15.93 10.18 -20.17
CA GLU A 269 15.76 8.90 -19.44
C GLU A 269 15.99 9.00 -17.92
N ASP A 270 16.96 9.83 -17.52
CA ASP A 270 17.26 10.12 -16.11
C ASP A 270 16.32 11.14 -15.44
N TYR A 271 15.42 11.78 -16.20
CA TYR A 271 14.53 12.81 -15.66
C TYR A 271 13.65 12.23 -14.56
N MET A 272 13.53 12.96 -13.47
CA MET A 272 12.65 12.61 -12.37
C MET A 272 11.72 13.78 -12.04
N PRO A 273 10.41 13.52 -11.82
CA PRO A 273 9.76 12.20 -11.82
C PRO A 273 9.46 11.69 -13.26
N PRO A 274 9.27 10.38 -13.46
CA PRO A 274 8.99 9.81 -14.79
C PRO A 274 7.67 10.34 -15.38
N ASP A 275 7.56 10.25 -16.71
CA ASP A 275 6.44 10.76 -17.50
C ASP A 275 5.06 10.48 -16.87
N GLY A 276 4.23 11.53 -16.86
CA GLY A 276 2.88 11.49 -16.30
C GLY A 276 2.77 11.77 -14.79
N LYS A 277 3.88 12.07 -14.10
CA LYS A 277 3.87 12.51 -12.70
C LYS A 277 4.20 14.01 -12.55
N PRO A 278 3.62 14.70 -11.57
CA PRO A 278 3.82 16.14 -11.39
C PRO A 278 5.26 16.45 -10.93
N PRO A 279 6.00 17.33 -11.61
CA PRO A 279 7.36 17.70 -11.25
C PRO A 279 7.41 18.65 -10.05
N LEU A 280 8.62 18.90 -9.53
CA LEU A 280 8.82 20.01 -8.60
C LEU A 280 8.45 21.33 -9.27
N LEU A 281 7.86 22.24 -8.50
CA LEU A 281 7.56 23.59 -8.94
C LEU A 281 8.88 24.37 -9.10
N PRO A 282 8.95 25.37 -10.00
CA PRO A 282 10.16 26.18 -10.16
C PRO A 282 10.68 26.78 -8.84
N ALA A 283 9.76 27.21 -7.96
CA ALA A 283 10.11 27.71 -6.63
C ALA A 283 10.72 26.61 -5.74
N GLU A 284 10.15 25.40 -5.72
CA GLU A 284 10.68 24.25 -4.96
C GLU A 284 12.07 23.85 -5.47
N VAL A 285 12.30 23.87 -6.79
CA VAL A 285 13.62 23.60 -7.39
C VAL A 285 14.65 24.64 -6.97
N ARG A 286 14.28 25.92 -6.93
CA ARG A 286 15.18 26.99 -6.47
C ARG A 286 15.47 26.91 -4.98
N ILE A 287 14.46 26.64 -4.15
CA ILE A 287 14.63 26.42 -2.71
C ILE A 287 15.57 25.24 -2.48
N LEU A 288 15.38 24.13 -3.21
CA LEU A 288 16.28 22.99 -3.18
C LEU A 288 17.71 23.37 -3.58
N ALA A 289 17.89 24.10 -4.67
CA ALA A 289 19.22 24.53 -5.13
C ALA A 289 19.92 25.42 -4.09
N ASN A 290 19.22 26.39 -3.50
CA ASN A 290 19.79 27.27 -2.49
C ASN A 290 20.06 26.54 -1.17
N TRP A 291 19.16 25.67 -0.73
CA TRP A 291 19.38 24.83 0.44
C TRP A 291 20.64 23.96 0.27
N ILE A 292 20.86 23.36 -0.91
CA ILE A 292 22.10 22.64 -1.21
C ILE A 292 23.31 23.57 -1.17
N LYS A 293 23.20 24.78 -1.75
CA LYS A 293 24.26 25.79 -1.74
C LYS A 293 24.65 26.22 -0.32
N GLN A 294 23.71 26.21 0.62
CA GLN A 294 23.94 26.54 2.03
C GLN A 294 24.41 25.36 2.89
N GLY A 295 24.70 24.21 2.27
CA GLY A 295 25.23 23.03 2.96
C GLY A 295 24.18 21.94 3.24
N ALA A 296 22.94 22.11 2.75
CA ALA A 296 21.86 21.15 2.87
C ALA A 296 21.65 20.66 4.30
N VAL A 297 21.65 21.57 5.28
CA VAL A 297 21.50 21.20 6.70
C VAL A 297 20.05 20.87 7.06
N GLU A 298 19.84 19.94 7.99
CA GLU A 298 18.50 19.46 8.35
C GLU A 298 17.62 20.55 8.96
N ILE A 299 18.22 21.40 9.80
CA ILE A 299 17.55 22.50 10.50
C ILE A 299 18.05 23.80 9.89
N ASP A 300 17.27 24.30 8.94
CA ASP A 300 17.50 25.59 8.29
C ASP A 300 16.15 26.26 8.06
N THR A 301 16.12 27.58 8.12
CA THR A 301 14.88 28.36 8.04
C THR A 301 14.85 29.22 6.79
N LEU A 302 13.69 29.42 6.22
CA LEU A 302 13.50 30.22 5.01
C LEU A 302 14.11 31.64 5.09
N GLY A 303 14.16 32.24 6.28
CA GLY A 303 14.83 33.53 6.52
C GLY A 303 16.33 33.54 6.20
N SER A 304 17.02 32.39 6.25
CA SER A 304 18.45 32.28 5.87
C SER A 304 18.67 32.38 4.35
N LEU A 305 17.62 32.26 3.54
CA LEU A 305 17.68 32.32 2.08
C LEU A 305 17.56 33.75 1.52
N THR A 306 17.30 34.76 2.36
CA THR A 306 16.71 36.06 1.97
C THR A 306 17.65 37.08 1.31
N GLU A 307 18.91 36.74 1.01
CA GLU A 307 19.86 37.67 0.36
C GLU A 307 19.69 37.78 -1.18
N ASP A 308 18.76 37.04 -1.80
CA ASP A 308 18.48 37.08 -3.24
C ASP A 308 17.07 37.67 -3.51
N ASP A 309 17.01 38.89 -4.02
CA ASP A 309 15.77 39.62 -4.37
C ASP A 309 14.84 38.81 -5.29
N THR A 310 15.41 37.97 -6.17
CA THR A 310 14.62 37.11 -7.07
C THR A 310 14.04 35.90 -6.34
N LEU A 311 14.65 35.45 -5.25
CA LEU A 311 14.12 34.42 -4.38
C LEU A 311 12.97 34.94 -3.55
N ASN A 312 13.11 36.15 -2.98
CA ASN A 312 12.08 36.78 -2.17
C ASN A 312 10.78 36.98 -2.96
N ALA A 313 10.84 37.49 -4.21
CA ALA A 313 9.65 37.67 -5.04
C ALA A 313 8.95 36.34 -5.43
N MET A 314 9.73 35.30 -5.72
CA MET A 314 9.18 33.97 -6.00
C MET A 314 8.64 33.29 -4.75
N LEU A 315 9.25 33.56 -3.60
CA LEU A 315 8.84 33.03 -2.33
C LEU A 315 7.54 33.69 -1.87
N ASP A 316 7.40 35.00 -2.00
CA ASP A 316 6.14 35.71 -1.80
C ASP A 316 5.05 35.15 -2.71
N THR A 317 5.38 34.87 -3.98
CA THR A 317 4.46 34.22 -4.91
C THR A 317 4.10 32.80 -4.46
N TYR A 318 5.07 32.01 -4.00
CA TYR A 318 4.85 30.64 -3.52
C TYR A 318 4.02 30.60 -2.24
N LEU A 319 4.34 31.46 -1.27
CA LEU A 319 3.63 31.62 -0.01
C LEU A 319 2.23 32.17 -0.22
N SER A 320 2.08 33.16 -1.10
CA SER A 320 0.78 33.68 -1.52
C SER A 320 -0.03 32.60 -2.23
N ASN A 321 0.58 31.79 -3.10
CA ASN A 321 -0.09 30.66 -3.72
C ASN A 321 -0.53 29.61 -2.70
N ILE A 322 0.28 29.31 -1.68
CA ILE A 322 -0.11 28.40 -0.59
C ILE A 322 -1.26 29.00 0.22
N ALA A 323 -1.14 30.25 0.66
CA ALA A 323 -2.15 30.95 1.44
C ALA A 323 -3.47 31.10 0.65
N GLN A 324 -3.40 31.49 -0.62
CA GLN A 324 -4.54 31.54 -1.53
C GLN A 324 -5.11 30.16 -1.77
N THR A 325 -4.29 29.12 -1.88
CA THR A 325 -4.78 27.73 -1.98
C THR A 325 -5.51 27.33 -0.70
N GLN A 326 -5.01 27.69 0.48
CA GLN A 326 -5.68 27.42 1.76
C GLN A 326 -6.98 28.21 1.90
N VAL A 327 -6.99 29.51 1.56
CA VAL A 327 -8.18 30.37 1.59
C VAL A 327 -9.20 29.93 0.55
N ALA A 328 -8.77 29.57 -0.67
CA ALA A 328 -9.64 29.03 -1.71
C ALA A 328 -10.22 27.68 -1.29
N LYS A 329 -9.42 26.79 -0.67
CA LYS A 329 -9.91 25.54 -0.08
C LYS A 329 -10.94 25.78 1.02
N GLN A 330 -10.73 26.76 1.90
CA GLN A 330 -11.68 27.14 2.94
C GLN A 330 -12.97 27.75 2.35
N ALA A 331 -12.85 28.63 1.36
CA ALA A 331 -13.99 29.24 0.67
C ALA A 331 -14.80 28.19 -0.11
N GLN A 332 -14.13 27.25 -0.78
CA GLN A 332 -14.75 26.10 -1.45
C GLN A 332 -15.44 25.17 -0.45
N ARG A 333 -14.82 24.90 0.72
CA ARG A 333 -15.44 24.14 1.80
C ARG A 333 -16.70 24.82 2.35
N LEU A 334 -16.67 26.13 2.56
CA LEU A 334 -17.83 26.91 3.00
C LEU A 334 -18.93 26.95 1.93
N HIS A 335 -18.55 27.08 0.66
CA HIS A 335 -19.49 27.08 -0.45
C HIS A 335 -20.14 25.69 -0.64
N ARG A 336 -19.36 24.60 -0.46
CA ARG A 336 -19.85 23.22 -0.44
C ARG A 336 -20.92 22.99 0.63
N LEU A 337 -20.71 23.48 1.85
CA LEU A 337 -21.70 23.37 2.93
C LEU A 337 -23.04 24.03 2.56
N LYS A 338 -23.00 25.07 1.72
CA LYS A 338 -24.20 25.77 1.24
C LYS A 338 -24.83 25.08 0.03
N THR A 339 -24.04 24.62 -0.95
CA THR A 339 -24.52 24.12 -2.24
C THR A 339 -24.80 22.61 -2.23
N GLY A 340 -24.13 21.84 -1.36
CA GLY A 340 -24.23 20.38 -1.28
C GLY A 340 -25.65 19.82 -1.14
N PRO A 341 -26.49 20.32 -0.20
CA PRO A 341 -27.86 19.83 -0.05
C PRO A 341 -28.73 20.03 -1.29
N LYS A 342 -28.53 21.14 -2.02
CA LYS A 342 -29.25 21.43 -3.27
C LYS A 342 -28.81 20.47 -4.38
N LEU A 343 -27.51 20.21 -4.45
CA LEU A 343 -26.88 19.41 -5.49
C LEU A 343 -27.21 17.92 -5.34
N ILE A 344 -27.24 17.42 -4.10
CA ILE A 344 -27.66 16.04 -3.79
C ILE A 344 -29.15 15.81 -4.13
N ARG A 345 -30.02 16.79 -3.86
CA ARG A 345 -31.45 16.70 -4.23
C ARG A 345 -31.65 16.66 -5.75
N MET A 346 -30.98 17.55 -6.48
CA MET A 346 -31.00 17.55 -7.94
C MET A 346 -30.48 16.23 -8.54
N ALA A 347 -29.41 15.66 -7.97
CA ALA A 347 -28.88 14.39 -8.41
C ALA A 347 -29.89 13.25 -8.26
N LEU A 348 -30.59 13.18 -7.12
CA LEU A 348 -31.63 12.19 -6.86
C LEU A 348 -32.76 12.26 -7.91
N ASP A 349 -33.20 13.46 -8.26
CA ASP A 349 -34.25 13.66 -9.27
C ASP A 349 -33.79 13.17 -10.66
N LEU A 350 -32.49 13.29 -10.96
CA LEU A 350 -31.86 12.83 -12.20
C LEU A 350 -31.44 11.34 -12.17
N GLY A 351 -31.66 10.62 -11.06
CA GLY A 351 -31.22 9.22 -10.90
C GLY A 351 -29.70 9.06 -10.79
N LEU A 352 -29.01 10.10 -10.34
CA LEU A 352 -27.58 10.14 -10.11
C LEU A 352 -27.29 10.10 -8.61
N GLU A 353 -26.13 9.55 -8.26
CA GLU A 353 -25.58 9.61 -6.92
C GLU A 353 -24.43 10.61 -6.91
N ILE A 354 -24.57 11.68 -6.13
CA ILE A 354 -23.48 12.62 -5.89
C ILE A 354 -23.01 12.47 -4.45
N ARG A 355 -21.75 12.06 -4.30
CA ARG A 355 -21.10 11.88 -2.99
C ARG A 355 -19.90 12.80 -2.87
N PRO A 356 -19.56 13.23 -1.66
CA PRO A 356 -18.25 13.80 -1.38
C PRO A 356 -17.13 12.91 -1.94
N ASP A 357 -16.18 13.51 -2.66
CA ASP A 357 -14.93 12.81 -2.94
C ASP A 357 -14.08 12.83 -1.66
N GLU A 358 -13.74 11.63 -1.17
CA GLU A 358 -12.92 11.42 0.03
C GLU A 358 -11.43 11.23 -0.32
N SER A 359 -11.10 11.08 -1.61
CA SER A 359 -9.75 10.79 -2.12
C SER A 359 -8.95 12.05 -2.48
N VAL A 360 -9.65 13.04 -3.04
CA VAL A 360 -9.15 14.40 -3.27
C VAL A 360 -9.67 15.27 -2.14
N ASP A 361 -8.90 16.28 -1.72
CA ASP A 361 -9.30 17.27 -0.71
C ASP A 361 -10.80 17.58 -0.77
N SER A 362 -11.47 17.51 0.39
CA SER A 362 -12.91 17.33 0.60
C SER A 362 -13.84 18.44 0.05
N ALA A 363 -13.36 19.23 -0.90
CA ALA A 363 -14.06 20.28 -1.62
C ALA A 363 -14.88 19.75 -2.81
N PHE A 364 -14.46 18.67 -3.47
CA PHE A 364 -15.09 18.16 -4.72
C PHE A 364 -16.08 17.02 -4.51
N TYR A 365 -16.94 16.78 -5.49
CA TYR A 365 -17.91 15.69 -5.50
C TYR A 365 -17.61 14.67 -6.60
N THR A 366 -17.90 13.41 -6.32
CA THR A 366 -17.97 12.36 -7.33
C THR A 366 -19.43 12.18 -7.74
N VAL A 367 -19.68 12.17 -9.04
CA VAL A 367 -20.98 11.83 -9.63
C VAL A 367 -20.90 10.41 -10.18
N SER A 368 -21.82 9.56 -9.77
CA SER A 368 -21.96 8.19 -10.27
C SER A 368 -23.41 7.87 -10.60
N MET A 369 -23.66 6.94 -11.52
CA MET A 369 -25.02 6.46 -11.75
C MET A 369 -25.53 5.61 -10.59
N GLN A 370 -26.80 5.77 -10.24
CA GLN A 370 -27.46 4.81 -9.37
C GLN A 370 -27.79 3.53 -10.16
N PHE A 371 -27.66 2.38 -9.50
CA PHE A 371 -28.08 1.12 -10.09
C PHE A 371 -29.57 0.87 -9.82
N PRO A 372 -30.38 0.48 -10.82
CA PRO A 372 -30.01 0.24 -12.23
C PRO A 372 -29.80 1.54 -13.03
N PRO A 373 -28.84 1.57 -13.97
CA PRO A 373 -28.45 2.80 -14.67
C PRO A 373 -29.61 3.33 -15.52
N LYS A 374 -29.89 4.62 -15.38
CA LYS A 374 -30.82 5.35 -16.26
C LYS A 374 -30.08 5.92 -17.47
N ILE A 375 -30.78 6.02 -18.60
CA ILE A 375 -30.24 6.65 -19.81
C ILE A 375 -29.98 8.14 -19.52
N ILE A 376 -28.77 8.60 -19.81
CA ILE A 376 -28.38 10.00 -19.66
C ILE A 376 -28.89 10.78 -20.86
N THR A 377 -29.70 11.80 -20.59
CA THR A 377 -30.22 12.72 -21.60
C THR A 377 -29.37 13.99 -21.68
N ASP A 378 -29.48 14.73 -22.79
CA ASP A 378 -28.86 16.05 -22.93
C ASP A 378 -29.34 17.03 -21.84
N GLU A 379 -30.58 16.87 -21.36
CA GLU A 379 -31.12 17.62 -20.22
C GLU A 379 -30.37 17.31 -18.91
N THR A 380 -29.96 16.06 -18.70
CA THR A 380 -29.19 15.64 -17.52
C THR A 380 -27.80 16.28 -17.54
N LEU A 381 -27.16 16.30 -18.71
CA LEU A 381 -25.86 16.97 -18.92
C LEU A 381 -25.97 18.48 -18.74
N ALA A 382 -27.02 19.10 -19.30
CA ALA A 382 -27.29 20.53 -19.17
C ALA A 382 -27.54 20.95 -17.71
N ALA A 383 -28.20 20.10 -16.91
CA ALA A 383 -28.42 20.35 -15.49
C ALA A 383 -27.13 20.28 -14.66
N LEU A 384 -26.16 19.46 -15.06
CA LEU A 384 -24.87 19.30 -14.38
C LEU A 384 -23.82 20.35 -14.80
N MET A 385 -23.93 20.90 -16.02
CA MET A 385 -22.96 21.86 -16.57
C MET A 385 -22.66 23.08 -15.68
N PRO A 386 -23.65 23.74 -15.03
CA PRO A 386 -23.40 24.84 -14.11
C PRO A 386 -22.54 24.45 -12.90
N TYR A 387 -22.40 23.15 -12.65
CA TYR A 387 -21.68 22.59 -11.52
C TYR A 387 -20.43 21.80 -11.90
N LYS A 388 -19.99 21.86 -13.17
CA LYS A 388 -18.86 21.06 -13.69
C LYS A 388 -17.58 21.20 -12.84
N ASP A 389 -17.33 22.40 -12.32
CA ASP A 389 -16.10 22.72 -11.57
C ASP A 389 -16.15 22.18 -10.12
N TYR A 390 -17.29 21.61 -9.70
CA TYR A 390 -17.43 20.93 -8.41
C TYR A 390 -17.21 19.42 -8.50
N PHE A 391 -17.01 18.87 -9.70
CA PHE A 391 -16.86 17.44 -9.90
C PHE A 391 -15.40 17.06 -10.08
N SER A 392 -14.86 16.25 -9.17
CA SER A 392 -13.53 15.64 -9.34
C SER A 392 -13.58 14.41 -10.25
N LYS A 393 -14.73 13.75 -10.31
CA LYS A 393 -14.95 12.55 -11.11
C LYS A 393 -16.40 12.45 -11.55
N LEU A 394 -16.58 12.14 -12.83
CA LEU A 394 -17.88 11.92 -13.47
C LEU A 394 -17.90 10.47 -14.01
N SER A 395 -18.65 9.59 -13.36
CA SER A 395 -18.78 8.18 -13.71
C SER A 395 -20.18 7.91 -14.25
N LEU A 396 -20.35 8.15 -15.55
CA LEU A 396 -21.61 8.08 -16.29
C LEU A 396 -21.76 6.80 -17.13
N VAL A 397 -20.98 5.75 -16.80
CA VAL A 397 -20.93 4.47 -17.52
C VAL A 397 -21.54 3.34 -16.70
#